data_AF-A0A2G9MBR0-F1
#
_entry.id   AF-A0A2G9MBR0-F1
#
_cell.length_a   1.000
_cell.length_b   1.000
_cell.length_c   1.000
_cell.angle_alpha   90.00
_cell.angle_beta   90.00
_cell.angle_gamma   90.00
#
_symmetry.space_group_name_H-M   'P 1'
#
loop_
_entity.id
_entity.type
_entity.pdbx_description
1 polymer ?
#
loop_
_entity_poly.entity_id
_entity_poly.type
_entity_poly.pdbx_seq_one_letter_code
_entity_poly.pdbx_strand_id
1 'polypeptide(L)'
;MKFAGQFCLYLSLGVVVFFLLIGLDTSSPTGLTGYAIIHTTEENQQTYAHTLHKVSTNYLGVEAFSFPSGICTDIARDLYRQLAYQTMDTSTSFTTQGVEKTKTMNFIVGRTTTFGTLDLTRGETLLQSKEAETMLSLSAETVVRVPKKERLTFFNMDLYGYSREYFYIIHGRFSTPTLDCSFTSKEGIATCDCEAHTMQGVVTD
;
A
#
# COMPACT_ATOMS: atom_id res chain seq x y z
N MET A 1 -22.57 -32.70 -65.54
CA MET A 1 -21.90 -31.54 -64.92
C MET A 1 -22.72 -31.05 -63.72
N LYS A 2 -22.53 -31.63 -62.53
CA LYS A 2 -23.09 -31.15 -61.25
C LYS A 2 -22.23 -31.69 -60.11
N PHE A 3 -21.04 -31.11 -59.87
CA PHE A 3 -20.19 -31.53 -58.74
C PHE A 3 -19.33 -30.40 -58.15
N ALA A 4 -19.61 -29.13 -58.46
CA ALA A 4 -18.82 -28.00 -57.95
C ALA A 4 -19.46 -27.26 -56.75
N GLY A 5 -20.77 -27.42 -56.49
CA GLY A 5 -21.47 -26.65 -55.46
C GLY A 5 -21.41 -27.22 -54.04
N GLN A 6 -21.16 -28.53 -53.90
CA GLN A 6 -21.18 -29.21 -52.59
C GLN A 6 -19.85 -29.14 -51.84
N PHE A 7 -18.73 -28.87 -52.52
CA PHE A 7 -17.41 -28.84 -51.88
C PHE A 7 -17.13 -27.55 -51.08
N CYS A 8 -17.76 -26.43 -51.41
CA CYS A 8 -17.58 -25.17 -50.66
C CYS A 8 -18.26 -25.16 -49.29
N LEU A 9 -19.38 -25.87 -49.12
CA LEU A 9 -20.14 -25.89 -47.87
C LEU A 9 -19.49 -26.74 -46.76
N TYR A 10 -18.74 -27.79 -47.13
CA TYR A 10 -17.99 -28.59 -46.15
C TYR A 10 -16.72 -27.89 -45.66
N LEU A 11 -16.13 -27.02 -46.49
CA LEU A 11 -14.91 -26.28 -46.14
C LEU A 11 -15.20 -25.15 -45.14
N SER A 12 -16.39 -24.54 -45.16
CA SER A 12 -16.78 -23.53 -44.16
C SER A 12 -17.15 -24.14 -42.81
N LEU A 13 -17.71 -25.37 -42.78
CA LEU A 13 -18.08 -26.03 -41.52
C LEU A 13 -16.85 -26.56 -40.77
N GLY A 14 -15.83 -27.04 -41.50
CA GLY A 14 -14.59 -27.53 -40.91
C GLY A 14 -13.77 -26.45 -40.19
N VAL A 15 -13.76 -25.21 -40.72
CA VAL A 15 -13.02 -24.09 -40.11
C VAL A 15 -13.69 -23.63 -38.80
N VAL A 16 -15.02 -23.60 -38.73
CA VAL A 16 -15.74 -23.21 -37.50
C VAL A 16 -15.56 -24.25 -36.39
N VAL A 17 -15.52 -25.55 -36.72
CA VAL A 17 -15.25 -26.62 -35.73
C VAL A 17 -13.78 -26.60 -35.27
N PHE A 18 -12.83 -26.26 -36.15
CA PHE A 18 -11.42 -26.16 -35.77
C PHE A 18 -11.15 -24.99 -34.80
N PHE A 19 -11.81 -23.84 -34.99
CA PHE A 19 -11.71 -22.73 -34.01
C PHE A 19 -12.43 -23.03 -32.68
N LEU A 20 -13.48 -23.84 -32.68
CA LEU A 20 -14.14 -24.31 -31.45
C LEU A 20 -13.31 -25.34 -30.67
N LEU A 21 -12.47 -26.13 -31.34
CA LEU A 21 -11.54 -27.07 -30.70
C LEU A 21 -10.27 -26.40 -30.18
N ILE A 22 -9.85 -25.28 -30.77
CA ILE A 22 -8.71 -24.48 -30.26
C ILE A 22 -9.13 -23.55 -29.10
N GLY A 23 -10.42 -23.25 -28.97
CA GLY A 23 -10.98 -22.43 -27.88
C GLY A 23 -11.19 -23.15 -26.54
N LEU A 24 -10.78 -24.40 -26.41
CA LEU A 24 -10.99 -25.24 -25.21
C LEU A 24 -9.65 -25.75 -24.66
N ASP A 25 -8.73 -24.84 -24.34
CA ASP A 25 -7.73 -25.10 -23.31
C ASP A 25 -7.15 -23.81 -22.73
N THR A 26 -7.79 -23.29 -21.68
CA THR A 26 -7.10 -22.71 -20.51
C THR A 26 -8.04 -22.83 -19.30
N SER A 27 -8.14 -24.08 -18.83
CA SER A 27 -8.02 -24.45 -17.42
C SER A 27 -8.72 -23.61 -16.33
N SER A 28 -9.81 -24.16 -15.83
CA SER A 28 -9.91 -24.47 -14.40
C SER A 28 -10.30 -25.95 -14.27
N PRO A 29 -9.52 -26.77 -13.55
CA PRO A 29 -9.98 -27.12 -12.21
C PRO A 29 -8.86 -27.40 -11.16
N THR A 30 -9.26 -27.16 -9.92
CA THR A 30 -8.80 -27.72 -8.63
C THR A 30 -7.92 -28.98 -8.66
N GLY A 31 -6.79 -28.94 -7.94
CA GLY A 31 -6.19 -30.14 -7.32
C GLY A 31 -4.65 -30.17 -7.24
N LEU A 32 -4.10 -29.70 -6.11
CA LEU A 32 -2.85 -30.15 -5.47
C LEU A 32 -1.60 -30.35 -6.36
N THR A 33 -0.83 -29.29 -6.55
CA THR A 33 0.64 -29.33 -6.51
C THR A 33 1.13 -27.96 -6.01
N GLY A 34 2.08 -27.98 -5.08
CA GLY A 34 2.69 -26.79 -4.52
C GLY A 34 3.47 -26.02 -5.57
N TYR A 35 2.83 -25.01 -6.15
CA TYR A 35 3.48 -23.88 -6.79
C TYR A 35 2.81 -22.64 -6.24
N ALA A 36 3.57 -21.83 -5.50
CA ALA A 36 3.17 -20.47 -5.20
C ALA A 36 3.09 -19.73 -6.54
N ILE A 37 1.90 -19.67 -7.13
CA ILE A 37 1.62 -18.81 -8.27
C ILE A 37 1.63 -17.39 -7.71
N ILE A 38 2.79 -16.75 -7.78
CA ILE A 38 2.92 -15.31 -7.59
C ILE A 38 2.25 -14.70 -8.81
N HIS A 39 0.94 -14.44 -8.73
CA HIS A 39 0.29 -13.53 -9.66
C HIS A 39 0.81 -12.12 -9.35
N THR A 40 1.93 -11.74 -9.98
CA THR A 40 2.26 -10.33 -10.21
C THR A 40 1.15 -9.77 -11.10
N THR A 41 0.13 -9.21 -10.46
CA THR A 41 -0.78 -8.31 -11.15
C THR A 41 0.05 -7.08 -11.47
N GLU A 42 0.48 -6.94 -12.72
CA GLU A 42 0.90 -5.64 -13.25
C GLU A 42 -0.30 -4.71 -13.06
N GLU A 43 -0.26 -3.92 -11.99
CA GLU A 43 -1.22 -2.88 -11.68
C GLU A 43 -1.17 -1.92 -12.87
N ASN A 44 -2.12 -2.08 -13.79
CA ASN A 44 -2.29 -1.29 -15.01
C ASN A 44 -2.13 0.19 -14.62
N GLN A 45 -1.02 0.82 -15.02
CA GLN A 45 -0.63 2.17 -14.60
C GLN A 45 -1.69 3.18 -15.06
N GLN A 46 -2.71 3.40 -14.22
CA GLN A 46 -3.65 4.49 -14.42
C GLN A 46 -2.91 5.81 -14.20
N THR A 47 -2.89 6.62 -15.25
CA THR A 47 -2.15 7.88 -15.38
C THR A 47 -2.83 9.02 -14.62
N TYR A 48 -3.14 8.83 -13.34
CA TYR A 48 -3.61 9.91 -12.47
C TYR A 48 -2.67 10.08 -11.29
N ALA A 49 -2.45 11.34 -10.90
CA ALA A 49 -1.77 11.72 -9.67
C ALA A 49 -2.45 11.06 -8.46
N HIS A 50 -1.91 9.92 -7.98
CA HIS A 50 -2.40 9.25 -6.77
C HIS A 50 -1.65 9.80 -5.55
N THR A 51 -2.37 10.00 -4.45
CA THR A 51 -1.79 10.31 -3.14
C THR A 51 -1.67 9.03 -2.34
N LEU A 52 -0.73 8.96 -1.38
CA LEU A 52 -0.63 7.78 -0.50
C LEU A 52 -1.93 7.57 0.28
N HIS A 53 -2.60 8.65 0.69
CA HIS A 53 -3.88 8.56 1.37
C HIS A 53 -4.92 7.81 0.53
N LYS A 54 -5.04 8.16 -0.77
CA LYS A 54 -5.95 7.47 -1.70
C LYS A 54 -5.57 6.00 -1.89
N VAL A 55 -4.28 5.68 -1.95
CA VAL A 55 -3.80 4.30 -2.03
C VAL A 55 -4.21 3.52 -0.78
N SER A 56 -3.96 4.08 0.39
CA SER A 56 -4.25 3.41 1.66
C SER A 56 -5.75 3.22 1.87
N THR A 57 -6.58 4.24 1.63
CA THR A 57 -8.03 4.14 1.80
C THR A 57 -8.66 3.15 0.84
N ASN A 58 -8.25 3.16 -0.44
CA ASN A 58 -8.69 2.17 -1.43
C ASN A 58 -8.28 0.75 -1.05
N TYR A 59 -7.04 0.56 -0.57
CA TYR A 59 -6.54 -0.75 -0.18
C TYR A 59 -7.30 -1.33 1.03
N LEU A 60 -7.52 -0.49 2.05
CA LEU A 60 -8.22 -0.87 3.27
C LEU A 60 -9.74 -0.97 3.06
N GLY A 61 -10.28 -0.33 2.03
CA GLY A 61 -11.71 -0.25 1.77
C GLY A 61 -12.43 0.64 2.78
N VAL A 62 -11.80 1.75 3.18
CA VAL A 62 -12.29 2.71 4.18
C VAL A 62 -12.47 4.09 3.55
N GLU A 63 -13.33 4.92 4.12
CA GLU A 63 -13.54 6.29 3.64
C GLU A 63 -12.40 7.22 4.06
N ALA A 64 -11.97 7.11 5.32
CA ALA A 64 -10.96 7.97 5.92
C ALA A 64 -10.32 7.31 7.14
N PHE A 65 -9.33 7.99 7.72
CA PHE A 65 -8.64 7.56 8.94
C PHE A 65 -9.17 8.34 10.13
N SER A 66 -9.56 7.61 11.17
CA SER A 66 -10.07 8.17 12.42
C SER A 66 -8.97 8.10 13.48
N PHE A 67 -8.41 9.27 13.77
CA PHE A 67 -7.42 9.47 14.83
C PHE A 67 -8.14 9.74 16.17
N PRO A 68 -7.72 9.13 17.30
CA PRO A 68 -8.25 9.46 18.62
C PRO A 68 -7.95 10.91 19.01
N SER A 69 -8.64 11.41 20.03
CA SER A 69 -8.40 12.76 20.53
C SER A 69 -7.13 12.82 21.40
N GLY A 70 -6.28 13.83 21.19
CA GLY A 70 -5.08 14.04 22.01
C GLY A 70 -3.92 14.68 21.25
N ILE A 71 -3.03 15.37 21.97
CA ILE A 71 -1.93 16.18 21.38
C ILE A 71 -1.03 15.34 20.46
N CYS A 72 -0.59 14.17 20.92
CA CYS A 72 0.32 13.34 20.12
C CYS A 72 -0.37 12.74 18.89
N THR A 73 -1.67 12.52 19.00
CA THR A 73 -2.46 12.08 17.86
C THR A 73 -2.69 13.22 16.87
N ASP A 74 -2.85 14.46 17.34
CA ASP A 74 -2.90 15.63 16.47
C ASP A 74 -1.59 15.81 15.69
N ILE A 75 -0.43 15.65 16.36
CA ILE A 75 0.89 15.65 15.72
C ILE A 75 1.00 14.52 14.69
N ALA A 76 0.63 13.30 15.07
CA ALA A 76 0.65 12.15 14.17
C ALA A 76 -0.24 12.39 12.94
N ARG A 77 -1.45 12.93 13.13
CA ARG A 77 -2.37 13.26 12.04
C ARG A 77 -1.79 14.31 11.11
N ASP A 78 -1.14 15.34 11.64
CA ASP A 78 -0.56 16.41 10.85
C ASP A 78 0.67 15.93 10.06
N LEU A 79 1.54 15.11 10.67
CA LEU A 79 2.65 14.44 9.97
C LEU A 79 2.14 13.54 8.84
N TYR A 80 1.13 12.71 9.12
CA TYR A 80 0.49 11.88 8.11
C TYR A 80 -0.07 12.75 6.96
N ARG A 81 -0.77 13.84 7.27
CA ARG A 81 -1.34 14.74 6.25
C ARG A 81 -0.27 15.37 5.36
N GLN A 82 0.82 15.82 5.96
CA GLN A 82 1.91 16.47 5.23
C GLN A 82 2.50 15.56 4.17
N LEU A 83 2.58 14.26 4.40
CA LEU A 83 3.12 13.31 3.43
C LEU A 83 2.05 12.67 2.56
N ALA A 84 0.99 12.15 3.19
CA ALA A 84 0.07 11.23 2.53
C ALA A 84 -0.89 11.91 1.56
N TYR A 85 -1.11 13.22 1.67
CA TYR A 85 -2.00 13.97 0.79
C TYR A 85 -1.26 14.62 -0.39
N GLN A 86 0.08 14.52 -0.42
CA GLN A 86 0.84 14.96 -1.57
C GLN A 86 0.69 13.97 -2.73
N THR A 87 0.69 14.50 -3.95
CA THR A 87 0.75 13.70 -5.17
C THR A 87 2.08 12.96 -5.23
N MET A 88 2.03 11.65 -5.47
CA MET A 88 3.22 10.86 -5.76
C MET A 88 3.68 11.12 -7.20
N ASP A 89 4.99 11.30 -7.37
CA ASP A 89 5.62 11.39 -8.69
C ASP A 89 5.76 10.01 -9.33
N THR A 90 6.22 9.05 -8.54
CA THR A 90 6.37 7.65 -8.93
C THR A 90 6.06 6.73 -7.76
N SER A 91 5.63 5.51 -8.07
CA SER A 91 5.44 4.47 -7.07
C SER A 91 5.69 3.09 -7.67
N THR A 92 6.24 2.17 -6.89
CA THR A 92 6.29 0.74 -7.21
C THR A 92 5.61 -0.02 -6.09
N SER A 93 4.72 -0.96 -6.42
CA SER A 93 3.88 -1.60 -5.42
C SER A 93 3.83 -3.12 -5.60
N PHE A 94 3.66 -3.81 -4.48
CA PHE A 94 3.37 -5.22 -4.38
C PHE A 94 2.15 -5.40 -3.49
N THR A 95 1.25 -6.33 -3.82
CA THR A 95 0.04 -6.58 -3.04
C THR A 95 -0.28 -8.07 -3.04
N THR A 96 -0.50 -8.64 -1.85
CA THR A 96 -1.02 -10.00 -1.70
C THR A 96 -2.55 -10.00 -1.76
N GLN A 97 -3.12 -11.15 -2.12
CA GLN A 97 -4.57 -11.36 -2.19
C GLN A 97 -5.03 -12.32 -1.09
N GLY A 98 -6.27 -12.16 -0.64
CA GLY A 98 -6.86 -12.99 0.41
C GLY A 98 -7.71 -12.20 1.40
N VAL A 99 -8.29 -12.91 2.37
CA VAL A 99 -8.98 -12.31 3.52
C VAL A 99 -7.98 -11.51 4.36
N GLU A 100 -6.81 -12.10 4.58
CA GLU A 100 -5.65 -11.42 5.10
C GLU A 100 -4.72 -11.06 3.96
N LYS A 101 -4.21 -9.83 3.97
CA LYS A 101 -3.47 -9.25 2.86
C LYS A 101 -2.46 -8.22 3.34
N THR A 102 -1.42 -8.03 2.54
CA THR A 102 -0.38 -7.02 2.72
C THR A 102 -0.16 -6.27 1.41
N LYS A 103 0.07 -4.97 1.49
CA LYS A 103 0.54 -4.13 0.38
C LYS A 103 1.78 -3.38 0.82
N THR A 104 2.84 -3.49 0.04
CA THR A 104 4.09 -2.73 0.21
C THR A 104 4.25 -1.84 -1.00
N MET A 105 4.55 -0.57 -0.77
CA MET A 105 4.73 0.41 -1.83
C MET A 105 5.95 1.27 -1.55
N ASN A 106 6.85 1.39 -2.51
CA ASN A 106 7.84 2.47 -2.52
C ASN A 106 7.23 3.67 -3.25
N PHE A 107 7.50 4.88 -2.77
CA PHE A 107 7.00 6.10 -3.38
C PHE A 107 8.06 7.19 -3.43
N ILE A 108 7.86 8.12 -4.37
CA ILE A 108 8.59 9.38 -4.46
C ILE A 108 7.57 10.52 -4.51
N VAL A 109 7.85 11.58 -3.76
CA VAL A 109 7.03 12.79 -3.65
C VAL A 109 7.91 14.03 -3.78
N GLY A 110 7.36 15.12 -4.32
CA GLY A 110 8.02 16.43 -4.36
C GLY A 110 9.07 16.59 -5.46
N ARG A 111 8.91 15.90 -6.61
CA ARG A 111 9.88 15.84 -7.71
C ARG A 111 11.25 15.34 -7.26
N THR A 112 11.25 14.21 -6.54
CA THR A 112 12.44 13.48 -6.01
C THR A 112 13.10 14.05 -4.76
N THR A 113 12.42 14.89 -3.97
CA THR A 113 12.96 15.34 -2.67
C THR A 113 12.71 14.36 -1.54
N THR A 114 11.60 13.63 -1.61
CA THR A 114 11.15 12.71 -0.56
C THR A 114 10.92 11.33 -1.14
N PHE A 115 11.56 10.33 -0.58
CA PHE A 115 11.39 8.92 -0.94
C PHE A 115 10.98 8.14 0.31
N GLY A 116 10.21 7.07 0.12
CA GLY A 116 9.73 6.32 1.27
C GLY A 116 9.06 5.02 0.93
N THR A 117 8.62 4.33 1.99
CA THR A 117 7.87 3.08 1.92
C THR A 117 6.56 3.21 2.68
N LEU A 118 5.52 2.58 2.14
CA LEU A 118 4.22 2.42 2.75
C LEU A 118 3.92 0.94 2.81
N ASP A 119 3.79 0.41 4.02
CA ASP A 119 3.36 -0.96 4.28
C ASP A 119 1.98 -0.94 4.92
N LEU A 120 1.07 -1.70 4.34
CA LEU A 120 -0.31 -1.86 4.80
C LEU A 120 -0.54 -3.35 5.03
N THR A 121 -1.00 -3.69 6.21
CA THR A 121 -1.34 -5.08 6.56
C THR A 121 -2.75 -5.12 7.11
N ARG A 122 -3.54 -6.07 6.63
CA ARG A 122 -4.86 -6.40 7.17
C ARG A 122 -4.93 -7.89 7.44
N GLY A 123 -5.19 -8.28 8.68
CA GLY A 123 -5.27 -9.65 9.15
C GLY A 123 -4.70 -9.79 10.55
N GLU A 124 -5.51 -10.30 11.48
CA GLU A 124 -5.10 -10.52 12.86
C GLU A 124 -3.95 -11.54 12.96
N THR A 125 -3.93 -12.57 12.11
CA THR A 125 -2.86 -13.57 12.16
C THR A 125 -1.55 -13.05 11.58
N LEU A 126 -1.61 -12.17 10.57
CA LEU A 126 -0.43 -11.49 10.02
C LEU A 126 0.20 -10.53 11.03
N LEU A 127 -0.60 -9.81 11.81
CA LEU A 127 -0.13 -8.86 12.81
C LEU A 127 0.29 -9.49 14.14
N GLN A 128 -0.12 -10.74 14.39
CA GLN A 128 0.10 -11.44 15.67
C GLN A 128 -0.45 -10.64 16.87
N SER A 129 -1.48 -9.81 16.66
CA SER A 129 -2.07 -8.93 17.66
C SER A 129 -3.55 -9.24 17.84
N LYS A 130 -4.00 -9.31 19.09
CA LYS A 130 -5.43 -9.39 19.45
C LYS A 130 -6.09 -8.02 19.56
N GLU A 131 -5.28 -6.96 19.57
CA GLU A 131 -5.74 -5.61 19.79
C GLU A 131 -5.94 -4.86 18.48
N ALA A 132 -5.33 -5.27 17.37
CA ALA A 132 -5.50 -4.63 16.07
C ALA A 132 -5.50 -5.66 14.95
N GLU A 133 -6.37 -5.45 13.96
CA GLU A 133 -6.45 -6.27 12.74
C GLU A 133 -5.79 -5.59 11.54
N THR A 134 -5.45 -4.30 11.65
CA THR A 134 -4.88 -3.50 10.56
C THR A 134 -3.69 -2.69 11.05
N MET A 135 -2.64 -2.63 10.24
CA MET A 135 -1.46 -1.81 10.43
C MET A 135 -1.20 -0.98 9.17
N LEU A 136 -0.77 0.26 9.39
CA LEU A 136 -0.15 1.11 8.38
C LEU A 136 1.20 1.55 8.92
N SER A 137 2.27 1.19 8.22
CA SER A 137 3.62 1.72 8.45
C SER A 137 4.01 2.62 7.29
N LEU A 138 4.50 3.80 7.61
CA LEU A 138 4.91 4.82 6.67
C LEU A 138 6.30 5.29 7.07
N SER A 139 7.28 5.06 6.20
CA SER A 139 8.64 5.56 6.35
C SER A 139 8.95 6.50 5.20
N ALA A 140 9.55 7.65 5.48
CA ALA A 140 9.99 8.57 4.47
C ALA A 140 11.28 9.28 4.88
N GLU A 141 12.12 9.52 3.90
CA GLU A 141 13.34 10.30 4.03
C GLU A 141 13.31 11.44 3.04
N THR A 142 13.82 12.59 3.47
CA THR A 142 13.96 13.79 2.64
C THR A 142 15.40 14.26 2.70
N VAL A 143 15.97 14.49 1.52
CA VAL A 143 17.34 15.00 1.39
C VAL A 143 17.28 16.52 1.39
N VAL A 144 17.76 17.14 2.46
CA VAL A 144 17.89 18.60 2.54
C VAL A 144 19.33 18.98 2.20
N ARG A 145 19.51 19.62 1.04
CA ARG A 145 20.80 20.18 0.64
C ARG A 145 21.05 21.49 1.39
N VAL A 146 21.94 21.47 2.38
CA VAL A 146 22.47 22.67 3.02
C VAL A 146 23.81 23.01 2.35
N PRO A 147 24.15 24.29 2.11
CA PRO A 147 25.46 24.62 1.56
C PRO A 147 26.59 23.97 2.39
N LYS A 148 27.38 23.10 1.75
CA LYS A 148 28.49 22.29 2.32
C LYS A 148 28.11 21.07 3.18
N LYS A 149 26.83 20.73 3.38
CA LYS A 149 26.39 19.55 4.15
C LYS A 149 25.07 18.99 3.62
N GLU A 150 24.97 17.68 3.44
CA GLU A 150 23.67 17.04 3.27
C GLU A 150 23.09 16.68 4.64
N ARG A 151 21.81 16.99 4.86
CA ARG A 151 21.06 16.54 6.04
C ARG A 151 19.94 15.62 5.59
N LEU A 152 19.91 14.41 6.13
CA LEU A 152 18.78 13.50 5.98
C LEU A 152 17.79 13.81 7.09
N THR A 153 16.58 14.21 6.72
CA THR A 153 15.43 14.26 7.63
C THR A 153 14.58 13.04 7.35
N PHE A 154 14.29 12.25 8.38
CA PHE A 154 13.45 11.07 8.26
C PHE A 154 12.14 11.25 9.02
N PHE A 155 11.15 10.46 8.66
CA PHE A 155 9.87 10.36 9.35
C PHE A 155 9.39 8.92 9.25
N ASN A 156 9.16 8.30 10.40
CA ASN A 156 8.58 6.97 10.49
C ASN A 156 7.28 7.05 11.29
N MET A 157 6.29 6.27 10.89
CA MET A 157 4.99 6.22 11.54
C MET A 157 4.36 4.85 11.39
N ASP A 158 4.04 4.22 12.51
CA ASP A 158 3.28 2.98 12.58
C ASP A 158 1.94 3.27 13.26
N LEU A 159 0.85 2.93 12.59
CA LEU A 159 -0.52 3.11 13.06
C LEU A 159 -1.22 1.77 13.06
N TYR A 160 -1.89 1.45 14.15
CA TYR A 160 -2.58 0.19 14.33
C TYR A 160 -4.03 0.42 14.72
N GLY A 161 -4.91 -0.46 14.27
CA GLY A 161 -6.33 -0.31 14.54
C GLY A 161 -7.22 -1.31 13.82
N TYR A 162 -8.47 -0.89 13.61
CA TYR A 162 -9.50 -1.70 12.98
C TYR A 162 -10.03 -1.02 11.72
N SER A 163 -10.29 -1.82 10.68
CA SER A 163 -10.69 -1.34 9.36
C SER A 163 -12.14 -1.72 9.07
N ARG A 164 -13.06 -0.79 9.32
CA ARG A 164 -14.50 -0.92 9.02
C ARG A 164 -14.91 0.10 7.94
N GLU A 165 -15.83 1.00 8.26
CA GLU A 165 -16.15 2.18 7.42
C GLU A 165 -14.99 3.18 7.43
N TYR A 166 -14.32 3.30 8.57
CA TYR A 166 -13.09 4.08 8.77
C TYR A 166 -11.97 3.16 9.25
N PHE A 167 -10.72 3.61 9.07
CA PHE A 167 -9.59 3.03 9.79
C PHE A 167 -9.49 3.70 11.17
N TYR A 168 -9.98 3.01 12.20
CA TYR A 168 -10.00 3.50 13.57
C TYR A 168 -8.68 3.17 14.26
N ILE A 169 -7.83 4.19 14.41
CA ILE A 169 -6.51 4.05 15.00
C ILE A 169 -6.67 3.97 16.51
N ILE A 170 -6.07 2.96 17.13
CA ILE A 170 -6.13 2.74 18.58
C ILE A 170 -4.77 2.86 19.23
N HIS A 171 -3.68 2.62 18.51
CA HIS A 171 -2.33 2.91 18.98
C HIS A 171 -1.44 3.26 17.81
N GLY A 172 -0.37 3.99 18.09
CA GLY A 172 0.58 4.34 17.07
C GLY A 172 1.90 4.81 17.65
N ARG A 173 2.91 4.82 16.80
CA ARG A 173 4.23 5.35 17.08
C ARG A 173 4.63 6.23 15.91
N PHE A 174 5.31 7.33 16.19
CA PHE A 174 5.99 8.09 15.16
C PHE A 174 7.36 8.56 15.64
N SER A 175 8.27 8.70 14.71
CA SER A 175 9.66 9.07 14.95
C SER A 175 10.09 10.09 13.92
N THR A 176 10.80 11.11 14.40
CA THR A 176 11.40 12.20 13.63
C THR A 176 12.82 12.43 14.17
N PRO A 177 13.66 13.26 13.53
CA PRO A 177 15.03 13.48 14.00
C PRO A 177 15.13 14.12 15.40
N THR A 178 14.03 14.65 15.93
CA THR A 178 13.99 15.36 17.21
C THR A 178 13.03 14.76 18.23
N LEU A 179 12.20 13.80 17.83
CA LEU A 179 11.08 13.37 18.64
C LEU A 179 10.68 11.94 18.29
N ASP A 180 10.66 11.09 19.32
CA ASP A 180 10.03 9.78 19.30
C ASP A 180 8.79 9.83 20.16
N CYS A 181 7.64 9.47 19.62
CA CYS A 181 6.39 9.43 20.37
C CYS A 181 5.65 8.12 20.13
N SER A 182 4.96 7.66 21.16
CA SER A 182 3.95 6.62 21.07
C SER A 182 2.66 7.10 21.72
N PHE A 183 1.54 6.57 21.25
CA PHE A 183 0.25 6.83 21.85
C PHE A 183 -0.63 5.59 21.82
N THR A 184 -1.46 5.47 22.86
CA THR A 184 -2.49 4.43 22.96
C THR A 184 -3.81 5.07 23.35
N SER A 185 -4.87 4.72 22.63
CA SER A 185 -6.23 5.18 22.84
C SER A 185 -6.93 4.32 23.88
N LYS A 186 -7.51 4.97 24.88
CA LYS A 186 -8.49 4.38 25.79
C LYS A 186 -9.73 5.26 25.74
N GLU A 187 -10.87 4.66 25.43
CA GLU A 187 -12.17 5.38 25.36
C GLU A 187 -12.16 6.59 24.41
N GLY A 188 -11.37 6.52 23.32
CA GLY A 188 -11.27 7.59 22.32
C GLY A 188 -10.31 8.74 22.68
N ILE A 189 -9.64 8.63 23.83
CA ILE A 189 -8.62 9.58 24.29
C ILE A 189 -7.26 8.90 24.24
N ALA A 190 -6.30 9.53 23.55
CA ALA A 190 -4.94 9.04 23.45
C ALA A 190 -4.11 9.47 24.67
N THR A 191 -3.52 8.49 25.35
CA THR A 191 -2.43 8.71 26.30
C THR A 191 -1.11 8.69 25.53
N CYS A 192 -0.22 9.62 25.83
CA CYS A 192 1.00 9.81 25.06
C CYS A 192 2.26 9.63 25.89
N ASP A 193 3.29 9.08 25.26
CA ASP A 193 4.66 9.02 25.74
C ASP A 193 5.60 9.52 24.64
N CYS A 194 6.36 10.58 24.92
CA CYS A 194 7.25 11.23 23.95
C CYS A 194 8.62 11.50 24.56
N GLU A 195 9.66 11.16 23.81
CA GLU A 195 11.05 11.45 24.12
C GLU A 195 11.63 12.39 23.07
N ALA A 196 12.18 13.52 23.53
CA ALA A 196 12.81 14.51 22.66
C ALA A 196 14.32 14.27 22.61
N HIS A 197 14.87 14.31 21.39
CA HIS A 197 16.28 14.10 21.13
C HIS A 197 16.95 15.37 20.64
N THR A 198 18.24 15.53 20.97
CA THR A 198 19.06 16.57 20.34
C THR A 198 19.42 16.14 18.91
N MET A 199 19.32 17.05 17.93
CA MET A 199 19.69 16.75 16.54
C MET A 199 21.20 16.45 16.44
N GLN A 200 21.56 15.16 16.43
CA GLN A 200 22.91 14.70 16.11
C GLN A 200 22.89 14.15 14.68
N GLY A 201 23.44 14.93 13.74
CA GLY A 201 23.33 14.62 12.31
C GLY A 201 24.08 15.63 11.47
N VAL A 202 25.39 15.74 11.70
CA VAL A 202 26.31 16.26 10.70
C VAL A 202 27.13 15.07 10.24
N VAL A 203 26.80 14.50 9.08
CA VAL A 203 27.76 13.65 8.38
C VAL A 203 28.80 14.61 7.81
N THR A 204 30.01 14.56 8.36
CA THR A 204 31.18 15.17 7.74
C THR A 204 31.83 14.11 6.88
N ASP A 205 31.80 14.30 5.56
CA ASP A 205 32.79 13.67 4.67
C ASP A 205 34.20 14.22 4.97
#